data_AF-L8TPA2-F1
#
_entry.id   AF-L8TPA2-F1
#
_cell.length_a   1.000
_cell.length_b   1.000
_cell.length_c   1.000
_cell.angle_alpha   90.00
_cell.angle_beta   90.00
_cell.angle_gamma   90.00
#
_symmetry.space_group_name_H-M   'P 1'
#
loop_
_entity.id
_entity.type
_entity.pdbx_description
1 polymer ?
#
loop_
_entity_poly.entity_id
_entity_poly.type
_entity_poly.pdbx_seq_one_letter_code
_entity_poly.pdbx_strand_id
1 'polypeptide(L)'
;MRYYDLLEEAIARAGARKVLYGSDGPYLHPAPELAKILALGLAPEDRDLVLAGNVLRLTGPARKAGRHVTPSISRRNTAWV
;
A
#
# COMPACT_ATOMS: atom_id res chain seq x y z
N MET A 1 -8.23 -9.02 -19.09
CA MET A 1 -6.99 -9.72 -18.70
C MET A 1 -7.35 -11.07 -18.09
N ARG A 2 -6.65 -12.14 -18.48
CA ARG A 2 -6.88 -13.54 -18.05
C ARG A 2 -5.88 -14.04 -16.99
N TYR A 3 -5.17 -13.16 -16.29
CA TYR A 3 -4.13 -13.56 -15.30
C TYR A 3 -4.68 -13.91 -13.92
N TYR A 4 -5.92 -14.36 -13.83
CA TYR A 4 -6.55 -14.67 -12.55
C TYR A 4 -5.82 -15.83 -11.85
N ASP A 5 -5.51 -16.87 -12.61
CA ASP A 5 -4.78 -18.06 -12.15
C ASP A 5 -3.40 -17.71 -11.58
N LEU A 6 -2.71 -16.70 -12.14
CA LEU A 6 -1.41 -16.26 -11.63
C LEU A 6 -1.51 -15.61 -10.25
N LEU A 7 -2.63 -14.97 -9.94
CA LEU A 7 -2.86 -14.36 -8.64
C LEU A 7 -3.10 -15.43 -7.57
N GLU A 8 -3.87 -16.46 -7.90
CA GLU A 8 -4.03 -17.64 -7.04
C GLU A 8 -2.68 -18.34 -6.81
N GLU A 9 -1.90 -18.57 -7.87
CA GLU A 9 -0.56 -19.17 -7.75
C GLU A 9 0.39 -18.32 -6.90
N ALA A 10 0.37 -17.00 -7.07
CA ALA A 10 1.22 -16.09 -6.29
C ALA A 10 0.90 -16.20 -4.80
N ILE A 11 -0.39 -16.22 -4.44
CA ILE A 11 -0.82 -16.35 -3.04
C ILE A 11 -0.49 -17.75 -2.51
N ALA A 12 -0.78 -18.81 -3.27
CA ALA A 12 -0.51 -20.18 -2.86
C ALA A 12 0.99 -20.44 -2.61
N ARG A 13 1.87 -19.87 -3.43
CA ARG A 13 3.33 -20.08 -3.33
C ARG A 13 4.00 -19.14 -2.34
N ALA A 14 3.61 -17.87 -2.31
CA ALA A 14 4.31 -16.83 -1.54
C ALA A 14 3.62 -16.46 -0.22
N GLY A 15 2.32 -16.76 -0.10
CA GLY A 15 1.44 -16.33 0.97
C GLY A 15 0.97 -14.88 0.82
N ALA A 16 -0.23 -14.57 1.32
CA ALA A 16 -0.86 -13.25 1.24
C ALA A 16 0.03 -12.10 1.76
N ARG A 17 0.87 -12.37 2.78
CA ARG A 17 1.83 -11.39 3.36
C ARG A 17 2.90 -10.86 2.39
N LYS A 18 3.06 -11.46 1.21
CA LYS A 18 4.01 -11.04 0.17
C LYS A 18 3.36 -10.39 -1.05
N VAL A 19 2.04 -10.26 -1.07
CA VAL A 19 1.28 -9.71 -2.21
C VAL A 19 0.76 -8.32 -1.88
N LEU A 20 0.80 -7.41 -2.86
CA LEU A 20 0.30 -6.04 -2.75
C LEU A 20 -0.81 -5.84 -3.78
N TYR A 21 -1.92 -5.24 -3.34
CA TYR A 21 -2.92 -4.70 -4.27
C TYR A 21 -2.37 -3.45 -4.97
N GLY A 22 -2.60 -3.37 -6.28
CA GLY A 22 -2.37 -2.19 -7.10
C GLY A 22 -3.32 -2.22 -8.28
N SER A 23 -4.07 -1.14 -8.50
CA SER A 23 -5.05 -1.09 -9.59
C SER A 23 -4.45 -0.79 -10.96
N ASP A 24 -3.18 -0.39 -11.03
CA ASP A 24 -2.56 0.18 -12.23
C ASP A 24 -3.27 1.43 -12.76
N GLY A 25 -3.80 2.25 -11.84
CA GLY A 25 -4.35 3.56 -12.19
C GLY A 25 -3.24 4.53 -12.62
N PRO A 26 -3.50 5.46 -13.58
CA PRO A 26 -4.79 5.78 -14.20
C PRO A 26 -5.18 4.90 -15.40
N TYR A 27 -4.33 3.94 -15.79
CA TYR A 27 -4.50 3.15 -17.00
C TYR A 27 -5.61 2.11 -16.88
N LEU A 28 -5.83 1.58 -15.68
CA LEU A 28 -6.94 0.67 -15.37
C LEU A 28 -7.86 1.24 -14.29
N HIS A 29 -9.16 0.98 -14.45
CA HIS A 29 -10.15 1.33 -13.44
C HIS A 29 -9.97 0.44 -12.20
N PRO A 30 -9.99 0.98 -10.98
CA PRO A 30 -9.78 0.19 -9.76
C PRO A 30 -10.88 -0.84 -9.44
N ALA A 31 -12.12 -0.65 -9.89
CA ALA A 31 -13.24 -1.52 -9.57
C ALA A 31 -13.05 -2.97 -10.07
N PRO A 32 -12.71 -3.23 -11.35
CA PRO A 32 -12.45 -4.59 -11.80
C PRO A 32 -11.24 -5.24 -11.12
N GLU A 33 -10.18 -4.49 -10.81
CA GLU A 33 -9.01 -5.04 -10.11
C GLU A 33 -9.34 -5.40 -8.66
N LEU A 34 -10.11 -4.56 -7.97
CA LEU A 34 -10.62 -4.85 -6.62
C LEU A 34 -11.54 -6.07 -6.63
N ALA A 35 -12.45 -6.18 -7.60
CA ALA A 35 -13.36 -7.31 -7.74
C ALA A 35 -12.61 -8.65 -7.87
N LYS A 36 -11.45 -8.67 -8.55
CA LYS A 36 -10.61 -9.87 -8.63
C LYS A 36 -10.13 -10.33 -7.27
N ILE A 37 -9.64 -9.40 -6.43
CA ILE A 37 -9.20 -9.73 -5.06
C ILE A 37 -10.36 -10.29 -4.24
N LEU A 38 -11.53 -9.68 -4.35
CA LEU A 38 -12.73 -10.12 -3.63
C LEU A 38 -13.19 -11.52 -4.04
N ALA A 39 -12.98 -11.88 -5.31
CA ALA A 39 -13.37 -13.19 -5.84
C ALA A 39 -12.43 -14.33 -5.43
N LEU A 40 -11.21 -14.05 -4.93
CA LEU A 40 -10.21 -15.09 -4.59
C LEU A 40 -10.57 -15.92 -3.36
N GLY A 41 -11.62 -15.54 -2.62
CA GLY A 41 -12.07 -16.28 -1.43
C GLY A 41 -11.04 -16.34 -0.30
N LEU A 42 -10.14 -15.35 -0.21
CA LEU A 42 -9.14 -15.27 0.87
C LEU A 42 -9.82 -15.13 2.23
N ALA A 43 -9.16 -15.66 3.27
CA ALA A 43 -9.51 -15.34 4.65
C ALA A 43 -9.51 -13.82 4.86
N PRO A 44 -10.41 -13.26 5.70
CA PRO A 44 -10.52 -11.81 5.90
C PRO A 44 -9.18 -11.14 6.24
N GLU A 45 -8.38 -11.78 7.07
CA GLU A 45 -7.08 -11.28 7.53
C GLU A 45 -6.05 -11.23 6.38
N ASP A 46 -6.06 -12.25 5.52
CA ASP A 46 -5.21 -12.31 4.34
C ASP A 46 -5.60 -11.26 3.29
N ARG A 47 -6.92 -11.06 3.11
CA ARG A 47 -7.42 -10.00 2.23
C ARG A 47 -6.99 -8.62 2.72
N ASP A 48 -7.08 -8.36 4.03
CA ASP A 48 -6.69 -7.08 4.61
C ASP A 48 -5.17 -6.84 4.49
N LEU A 49 -4.37 -7.90 4.59
CA LEU A 49 -2.93 -7.84 4.28
C LEU A 49 -2.68 -7.40 2.83
N VAL A 50 -3.33 -8.05 1.87
CA VAL A 50 -3.16 -7.75 0.43
C VAL A 50 -3.61 -6.35 0.08
N LEU A 51 -4.78 -5.92 0.57
CA LEU A 51 -5.38 -4.62 0.22
C LEU A 51 -4.65 -3.43 0.87
N ALA A 52 -4.14 -3.58 2.10
CA ALA A 52 -3.54 -2.44 2.81
C ALA A 52 -2.40 -2.83 3.76
N GLY A 53 -2.53 -3.92 4.51
CA GLY A 53 -1.60 -4.25 5.60
C GLY A 53 -0.15 -4.36 5.15
N ASN A 54 0.09 -4.97 4.00
CA ASN A 54 1.44 -5.15 3.46
C ASN A 54 2.08 -3.84 3.02
N VAL A 55 1.36 -2.97 2.29
CA VAL A 55 1.92 -1.66 1.88
C VAL A 55 2.16 -0.77 3.09
N LEU A 56 1.28 -0.79 4.10
CA LEU A 56 1.44 -0.02 5.33
C LEU A 56 2.64 -0.48 6.16
N ARG A 57 2.86 -1.79 6.26
CA ARG A 57 4.02 -2.41 6.92
C ARG A 57 5.33 -2.02 6.22
N LEU A 58 5.38 -2.10 4.90
CA LEU A 58 6.59 -1.80 4.11
C LEU A 58 6.92 -0.30 4.13
N THR A 59 5.92 0.57 4.03
CA THR A 59 6.12 2.03 3.98
C THR A 59 6.18 2.70 5.35
N GLY A 60 5.88 1.96 6.43
CA GLY A 60 5.84 2.46 7.80
C GLY A 60 7.12 3.17 8.26
N PRO A 61 8.32 2.57 8.10
CA PRO A 61 9.58 3.21 8.47
C PRO A 61 9.83 4.53 7.74
N ALA A 62 9.64 4.58 6.43
CA ALA A 62 9.84 5.80 5.63
C ALA A 62 8.90 6.93 6.06
N ARG A 63 7.64 6.60 6.36
CA ARG A 63 6.65 7.57 6.88
C ARG A 63 7.06 8.17 8.23
N LYS A 64 7.64 7.37 9.12
CA LYS A 64 8.14 7.85 10.43
C LYS A 64 9.34 8.77 10.26
N ALA A 65 10.30 8.38 9.42
CA ALA A 65 11.47 9.20 9.13
C ALA A 65 11.10 10.60 8.60
N GLY A 66 10.13 10.68 7.67
CA GLY A 66 9.65 11.96 7.14
C GLY A 66 8.95 12.86 8.17
N ARG A 67 8.33 12.30 9.22
CA ARG A 67 7.67 13.08 10.28
C ARG A 67 8.65 13.73 11.25
N HIS A 68 9.86 13.18 11.42
CA HIS A 68 10.89 13.77 12.26
C HIS A 68 11.60 14.96 11.59
N VAL A 69 11.42 15.16 10.28
CA VAL A 69 11.90 16.35 9.55
C VAL A 69 10.86 17.46 9.63
N THR A 70 10.61 17.98 10.83
CA THR A 70 9.97 19.29 10.96
C THR A 70 11.08 20.30 11.25
N PRO A 71 11.41 21.22 10.32
CA PRO A 71 12.37 22.27 10.64
C PRO A 71 11.73 23.17 11.69
N SER A 72 12.34 23.26 12.88
CA SER A 72 11.96 24.29 13.84
C SER A 72 12.23 25.64 13.17
N ILE A 73 11.19 26.35 12.74
CA ILE A 73 11.31 27.74 12.32
C ILE A 73 11.68 28.52 13.58
N SER A 74 12.98 28.69 13.79
CA SER A 74 13.51 29.68 14.72
C SER A 74 13.16 31.05 14.14
N ARG A 75 12.12 31.68 14.71
CA ARG A 75 11.82 33.09 14.47
C ARG A 75 12.99 33.92 15.00
N ARG A 76 14.00 34.17 14.16
CA ARG A 76 14.97 35.23 14.45
C ARG A 76 14.27 36.57 14.29
N ASN A 77 14.00 37.20 15.42
CA ASN A 77 13.47 38.54 15.54
C ASN A 77 14.54 39.54 15.09
N THR A 78 14.50 39.99 13.84
CA THR A 78 15.31 41.13 13.39
C THR A 78 14.48 42.40 13.58
N ALA A 79 14.68 43.03 14.73
CA ALA A 79 14.35 44.44 14.94
C ALA A 79 15.33 45.26 14.09
N TRP A 80 14.80 46.06 13.18
CA TRP A 80 15.58 47.01 12.39
C TRP A 80 15.67 48.33 13.17
N VAL A 81 16.91 48.75 13.46
CA VAL A 81 17.31 50.09 13.92
C VAL A 81 17.60 50.94 12.69
#